data_AF-A0A534QLR1-F1
#
_entry.id   AF-A0A534QLR1-F1
#
_cell.length_a   1.000
_cell.length_b   1.000
_cell.length_c   1.000
_cell.angle_alpha   90.00
_cell.angle_beta   90.00
_cell.angle_gamma   90.00
#
_symmetry.space_group_name_H-M   'P 1'
#
loop_
_entity.id
_entity.type
_entity.pdbx_description
1 polymer ?
#
loop_
_entity_poly.entity_id
_entity_poly.type
_entity_poly.pdbx_seq_one_letter_code
_entity_poly.pdbx_strand_id
1 'polypeptide(L)'
;MGSGARSVQGVCGGGRMTIRKSIHVNRPVERTFRLFTEAIGKWWPLKEGFSFGGSRADAIFIEGRQGGRFFERFTDGEEFDVGVVTVYAPPTRIVFTWKPPEWEATEVEVRFS
;
A
#
# COMPACT_ATOMS: atom_id res chain seq x y z
N MET A 1 15.31 8.19 -27.45
CA MET A 1 15.35 6.95 -26.65
C MET A 1 16.12 7.23 -25.36
N GLY A 2 15.52 6.94 -24.20
CA GLY A 2 16.23 6.84 -22.91
C GLY A 2 16.35 8.11 -22.05
N SER A 3 15.25 8.83 -21.76
CA SER A 3 15.28 9.88 -20.72
C SER A 3 15.15 9.26 -19.34
N GLY A 4 16.25 9.33 -18.59
CA GLY A 4 16.40 8.83 -17.23
C GLY A 4 15.44 9.48 -16.24
N ALA A 5 14.88 8.64 -15.36
CA ALA A 5 14.11 9.08 -14.20
C ALA A 5 15.03 9.87 -13.26
N ARG A 6 14.82 11.18 -13.18
CA ARG A 6 15.44 12.01 -12.13
C ARG A 6 14.70 11.75 -10.82
N SER A 7 15.40 11.14 -9.88
CA SER A 7 14.95 11.00 -8.50
C SER A 7 14.97 12.38 -7.82
N VAL A 8 13.88 12.75 -7.15
CA VAL A 8 13.77 13.99 -6.38
C VAL A 8 13.91 13.64 -4.91
N GLN A 9 14.95 14.14 -4.25
CA GLN A 9 15.15 14.05 -2.81
C GLN A 9 14.37 15.15 -2.08
N GLY A 10 13.87 14.85 -0.89
CA GLY A 10 13.44 15.83 0.10
C GLY A 10 13.29 15.17 1.46
N VAL A 11 13.48 15.79 2.62
CA VAL A 11 14.02 17.09 3.10
C VAL A 11 14.39 16.83 4.57
N CYS A 12 15.37 17.56 5.15
CA CYS A 12 15.70 17.53 6.57
C CYS A 12 14.66 18.25 7.45
N GLY A 13 14.22 17.62 8.54
CA GLY A 13 13.46 18.27 9.62
C GLY A 13 13.09 17.25 10.71
N GLY A 14 13.38 17.55 11.98
CA GLY A 14 13.18 16.68 13.15
C GLY A 14 11.72 16.43 13.56
N GLY A 15 10.87 16.03 12.61
CA GLY A 15 9.53 15.49 12.80
C GLY A 15 9.39 14.19 12.00
N ARG A 16 8.35 13.38 12.26
CA ARG A 16 8.11 12.10 11.56
C ARG A 16 8.47 12.20 10.07
N MET A 17 9.49 11.44 9.66
CA MET A 17 9.96 11.44 8.28
C MET A 17 8.82 11.00 7.37
N THR A 18 8.33 11.92 6.55
CA THR A 18 7.24 11.66 5.63
C THR A 18 7.81 11.59 4.23
N ILE A 19 7.63 10.45 3.56
CA ILE A 19 8.02 10.25 2.17
C ILE A 19 6.79 10.48 1.29
N ARG A 20 6.88 11.40 0.33
CA ARG A 20 5.82 11.65 -0.63
C ARG A 20 6.31 11.36 -2.05
N LYS A 21 5.52 10.56 -2.78
CA LYS A 21 5.75 10.28 -4.20
C LYS A 21 4.44 10.41 -4.97
N SER A 22 4.54 10.81 -6.23
CA SER A 22 3.40 10.92 -7.13
C SER A 22 3.77 10.36 -8.50
N ILE A 23 2.82 9.69 -9.13
CA ILE A 23 2.95 9.08 -10.45
C ILE A 23 1.70 9.40 -11.27
N HIS A 24 1.86 9.50 -12.59
CA HIS A 24 0.72 9.65 -13.49
C HIS A 24 0.34 8.28 -14.06
N VAL A 25 -0.95 7.97 -14.07
CA VAL A 25 -1.51 6.73 -14.61
C VAL A 25 -2.53 7.08 -15.67
N ASN A 26 -2.38 6.54 -16.88
CA ASN A 26 -3.32 6.78 -17.99
C ASN A 26 -4.60 5.93 -17.83
N ARG A 27 -5.36 6.15 -16.74
CA ARG A 27 -6.63 5.49 -16.43
C ARG A 27 -7.54 6.42 -15.63
N PRO A 28 -8.88 6.28 -15.75
CA PRO A 28 -9.83 7.00 -14.90
C PRO A 28 -9.58 6.75 -13.40
N VAL A 29 -9.83 7.76 -12.57
CA VAL A 29 -9.60 7.73 -11.11
C VAL A 29 -10.35 6.57 -10.47
N GLU A 30 -11.61 6.35 -10.82
CA GLU A 30 -12.47 5.29 -10.27
C GLU A 30 -11.89 3.91 -10.56
N ARG A 31 -11.39 3.72 -11.78
CA ARG A 31 -10.80 2.44 -12.19
C ARG A 31 -9.46 2.21 -11.50
N THR A 32 -8.67 3.26 -11.35
CA THR A 32 -7.37 3.19 -10.65
C THR A 32 -7.57 2.91 -9.16
N PHE A 33 -8.55 3.55 -8.53
CA PHE A 33 -8.91 3.30 -7.14
C PHE A 33 -9.31 1.84 -6.92
N ARG A 34 -10.24 1.30 -7.73
CA ARG A 34 -10.64 -0.11 -7.62
C ARG A 34 -9.48 -1.08 -7.86
N LEU A 35 -8.60 -0.79 -8.81
CA LEU A 35 -7.41 -1.61 -9.03
C LEU A 35 -6.46 -1.57 -7.84
N PHE A 36 -6.33 -0.43 -7.19
CA PHE A 36 -5.50 -0.28 -6.00
C PHE A 36 -6.08 -1.05 -4.81
N THR A 37 -7.40 -1.01 -4.60
CA THR A 37 -8.04 -1.60 -3.41
C THR A 37 -8.50 -3.05 -3.64
N GLU A 38 -9.30 -3.29 -4.67
CA GLU A 38 -9.91 -4.61 -4.92
C GLU A 38 -8.94 -5.60 -5.59
N ALA A 39 -7.91 -5.08 -6.29
CA ALA A 39 -6.95 -5.90 -7.04
C ALA A 39 -5.51 -5.75 -6.54
N ILE A 40 -5.31 -5.37 -5.27
CA ILE A 40 -3.99 -5.15 -4.67
C ILE A 40 -3.06 -6.34 -4.85
N GLY A 41 -3.56 -7.57 -4.65
CA GLY A 41 -2.79 -8.80 -4.82
C GLY A 41 -2.27 -9.07 -6.24
N LYS A 42 -2.74 -8.35 -7.27
CA LYS A 42 -2.26 -8.51 -8.64
C LYS A 42 -0.96 -7.74 -8.94
N TRP A 43 -0.66 -6.71 -8.15
CA TRP A 43 0.48 -5.82 -8.41
C TRP A 43 1.38 -5.63 -7.20
N TRP A 44 0.91 -6.02 -6.00
CA TRP A 44 1.74 -5.93 -4.81
C TRP A 44 2.96 -6.85 -4.94
N PRO A 45 4.20 -6.34 -4.74
CA PRO A 45 5.41 -7.10 -5.02
C PRO A 45 5.78 -8.04 -3.86
N LEU A 46 4.92 -9.03 -3.58
CA LEU A 46 5.08 -10.00 -2.48
C LEU A 46 6.43 -10.72 -2.53
N LYS A 47 6.92 -11.04 -3.74
CA LYS A 47 8.18 -11.77 -3.96
C LYS A 47 9.44 -10.91 -3.88
N GLU A 48 9.30 -9.58 -3.82
CA GLU A 48 10.42 -8.63 -3.84
C GLU A 48 10.75 -8.10 -2.44
N GLY A 49 10.26 -8.75 -1.38
CA GLY A 49 10.55 -8.41 0.01
C GLY A 49 9.54 -7.48 0.68
N PHE A 50 8.43 -7.16 0.01
CA PHE A 50 7.31 -6.38 0.59
C PHE A 50 6.20 -7.28 1.13
N SER A 51 6.63 -8.38 1.77
CA SER A 51 5.75 -9.33 2.43
C SER A 51 6.31 -9.76 3.77
N PHE A 52 5.43 -10.00 4.73
CA PHE A 52 5.77 -10.59 6.03
C PHE A 52 5.80 -12.12 5.99
N GLY A 53 5.06 -12.74 5.07
CA GLY A 53 5.12 -14.19 4.82
C GLY A 53 6.35 -14.67 4.05
N GLY A 54 7.10 -13.76 3.42
CA GLY A 54 8.28 -14.12 2.62
C GLY A 54 7.94 -15.13 1.51
N SER A 55 8.59 -16.29 1.52
CA SER A 55 8.30 -17.38 0.55
C SER A 55 6.92 -18.02 0.72
N ARG A 56 6.27 -17.85 1.88
CA ARG A 56 4.93 -18.36 2.16
C ARG A 56 3.82 -17.42 1.67
N ALA A 57 4.15 -16.20 1.26
CA ALA A 57 3.14 -15.22 0.89
C ALA A 57 2.53 -15.52 -0.49
N ASP A 58 1.22 -15.72 -0.51
CA ASP A 58 0.46 -16.07 -1.70
C ASP A 58 -0.33 -14.87 -2.25
N ALA A 59 -1.06 -14.19 -1.36
CA ALA A 59 -1.90 -13.07 -1.73
C ALA A 59 -1.95 -12.01 -0.62
N ILE A 60 -2.33 -10.79 -0.99
CA ILE A 60 -2.56 -9.69 -0.05
C ILE A 60 -3.89 -9.03 -0.37
N PHE A 61 -4.58 -8.60 0.68
CA PHE A 61 -5.95 -8.12 0.63
C PHE A 61 -6.12 -6.89 1.49
N ILE A 62 -6.84 -5.90 0.97
CA ILE A 62 -7.28 -4.73 1.73
C ILE A 62 -8.80 -4.66 1.70
N GLU A 63 -9.41 -4.65 2.88
CA GLU A 63 -10.86 -4.53 2.99
C GLU A 63 -11.28 -3.07 2.72
N GLY A 64 -12.10 -2.87 1.68
CA GLY A 64 -12.53 -1.56 1.21
C GLY A 64 -13.55 -0.86 2.11
N ARG A 65 -13.22 -0.65 3.38
CA ARG A 65 -14.05 0.05 4.38
C ARG A 65 -13.18 0.63 5.49
N GLN A 66 -13.67 1.67 6.15
CA GLN A 66 -13.03 2.15 7.38
C GLN A 66 -13.07 1.06 8.46
N GLY A 67 -11.95 0.86 9.16
CA GLY A 67 -11.76 -0.26 10.10
C GLY A 67 -11.61 -1.62 9.41
N GLY A 68 -11.40 -1.63 8.09
CA GLY A 68 -11.12 -2.85 7.33
C GLY A 68 -9.72 -3.38 7.60
N ARG A 69 -9.54 -4.70 7.51
CA ARG A 69 -8.23 -5.36 7.63
C ARG A 69 -7.38 -5.11 6.39
N PHE A 70 -6.08 -4.98 6.61
CA PHE A 70 -5.07 -5.13 5.57
C PHE A 70 -4.20 -6.32 5.96
N PHE A 71 -4.23 -7.39 5.16
CA PHE A 71 -3.67 -8.67 5.57
C PHE A 71 -3.09 -9.45 4.39
N GLU A 72 -2.10 -10.28 4.71
CA GLU A 72 -1.52 -11.26 3.81
C GLU A 72 -2.14 -12.62 4.07
N ARG A 73 -2.28 -13.42 3.01
CA ARG A 73 -2.64 -14.83 3.09
C ARG A 73 -1.48 -15.67 2.60
N PHE A 74 -1.13 -16.68 3.37
CA PHE A 74 -0.04 -17.58 3.08
C PHE A 74 -0.51 -18.82 2.29
N THR A 75 0.44 -19.57 1.75
CA THR A 75 0.18 -20.78 0.94
C THR A 75 -0.53 -21.90 1.69
N ASP A 76 -0.46 -21.90 3.02
CA ASP A 76 -1.16 -22.84 3.90
C ASP A 76 -2.56 -22.34 4.32
N GLY A 77 -2.97 -21.15 3.85
CA GLY A 77 -4.23 -20.52 4.17
C GLY A 77 -4.22 -19.67 5.45
N GLU A 78 -3.10 -19.61 6.17
CA GLU A 78 -2.96 -18.71 7.32
C GLU A 78 -3.07 -17.24 6.88
N GLU A 79 -3.78 -16.43 7.65
CA GLU A 79 -3.89 -15.00 7.42
C GLU A 79 -3.08 -14.24 8.46
N PHE A 80 -2.33 -13.25 8.01
CA PHE A 80 -1.52 -12.38 8.86
C PHE A 80 -1.92 -10.92 8.66
N ASP A 81 -2.40 -10.29 9.73
CA ASP A 81 -2.80 -8.88 9.70
C ASP A 81 -1.56 -7.98 9.68
N VAL A 82 -1.41 -7.23 8.59
CA VAL A 82 -0.29 -6.30 8.36
C VAL A 82 -0.66 -4.84 8.70
N GLY A 83 -1.96 -4.57 8.82
CA GLY A 83 -2.46 -3.23 9.08
C GLY A 83 -3.97 -3.11 9.08
N VAL A 84 -4.44 -1.88 9.24
CA VAL A 84 -5.86 -1.52 9.30
C VAL A 84 -6.11 -0.28 8.46
N VAL A 85 -7.22 -0.27 7.73
CA VAL A 85 -7.70 0.88 6.97
C VAL A 85 -8.31 1.90 7.93
N THR A 86 -7.66 3.05 8.10
CA THR A 86 -8.12 4.13 8.99
C THR A 86 -9.07 5.10 8.28
N VAL A 87 -8.94 5.25 6.96
CA VAL A 87 -9.84 6.08 6.12
C VAL A 87 -10.10 5.36 4.80
N TYR A 88 -11.37 5.31 4.40
CA TYR A 88 -11.78 4.80 3.09
C TYR A 88 -12.78 5.77 2.45
N ALA A 89 -12.34 6.55 1.47
CA ALA A 89 -13.13 7.58 0.80
C ALA A 89 -13.04 7.42 -0.74
N PRO A 90 -13.73 6.42 -1.30
CA PRO A 90 -13.74 6.16 -2.74
C PRO A 90 -14.35 7.33 -3.53
N PRO A 91 -13.84 7.64 -4.74
CA PRO A 91 -12.66 7.05 -5.38
C PRO A 91 -11.35 7.82 -5.09
N THR A 92 -11.37 8.76 -4.16
CA THR A 92 -10.33 9.80 -4.05
C THR A 92 -9.22 9.51 -3.05
N ARG A 93 -9.46 8.69 -2.02
CA ARG A 93 -8.53 8.57 -0.89
C ARG A 93 -8.69 7.26 -0.13
N ILE A 94 -7.56 6.69 0.27
CA ILE A 94 -7.47 5.60 1.25
C ILE A 94 -6.27 5.85 2.18
N VAL A 95 -6.43 5.56 3.46
CA VAL A 95 -5.35 5.61 4.45
C VAL A 95 -5.36 4.29 5.23
N PHE A 96 -4.19 3.68 5.38
CA PHE A 96 -4.03 2.45 6.14
C PHE A 96 -2.69 2.44 6.89
N THR A 97 -2.65 1.66 7.98
CA THR A 97 -1.40 1.39 8.68
C THR A 97 -0.63 0.26 8.00
N TRP A 98 0.70 0.32 8.10
CA TRP A 98 1.61 -0.71 7.60
C TRP A 98 2.64 -0.99 8.69
N LYS A 99 2.56 -2.15 9.36
CA LYS A 99 3.63 -2.67 10.24
C LYS A 99 3.39 -4.09 10.79
N PRO A 100 4.47 -4.83 11.11
CA PRO A 100 4.43 -5.98 12.01
C PRO A 100 4.44 -5.56 13.49
N PRO A 101 4.17 -6.51 14.42
CA PRO A 101 4.00 -6.22 15.85
C PRO A 101 5.21 -5.57 16.54
N GLU A 102 6.40 -5.69 15.96
CA GLU A 102 7.68 -5.42 16.63
C GLU A 102 8.16 -3.95 16.59
N TRP A 103 7.45 -3.05 15.89
CA TRP A 103 7.87 -1.67 15.67
C TRP A 103 6.68 -0.69 15.58
N GLU A 104 6.98 0.61 15.48
CA GLU A 104 5.98 1.67 15.38
C GLU A 104 5.26 1.65 14.02
N ALA A 105 3.95 1.95 14.04
CA ALA A 105 3.15 1.86 12.82
C ALA A 105 3.50 3.00 11.87
N THR A 106 3.76 2.65 10.61
CA THR A 106 3.78 3.67 9.56
C THR A 106 2.37 3.85 9.01
N GLU A 107 2.04 5.08 8.65
CA GLU A 107 0.78 5.42 7.99
C GLU A 107 1.04 5.64 6.51
N VAL A 108 0.22 5.02 5.66
CA VAL A 108 0.27 5.17 4.22
C VAL A 108 -1.01 5.85 3.76
N GLU A 109 -0.89 7.05 3.19
CA GLU A 109 -1.98 7.77 2.54
C GLU A 109 -1.81 7.71 1.02
N VAL A 110 -2.86 7.29 0.32
CA VAL A 110 -2.94 7.30 -1.14
C VAL A 110 -4.10 8.17 -1.58
N ARG A 111 -3.82 9.09 -2.51
CA ARG A 111 -4.80 9.99 -3.11
C ARG A 111 -4.85 9.79 -4.62
N PHE A 112 -6.04 9.91 -5.19
CA PHE A 112 -6.31 9.77 -6.61
C PHE A 112 -6.96 11.05 -7.13
N SER A 113 -6.41 11.61 -8.21
CA SER A 113 -6.80 12.88 -8.82
C SER A 113 -6.56 12.87 -10.31
#